data_AF-A0A2I4AW60-F1
#
_entry.id   AF-A0A2I4AW60-F1
#
_cell.length_a   1.000
_cell.length_b   1.000
_cell.length_c   1.000
_cell.angle_alpha   90.00
_cell.angle_beta   90.00
_cell.angle_gamma   90.00
#
_symmetry.space_group_name_H-M   'P 1'
#
loop_
_entity.id
_entity.type
_entity.pdbx_description
1 polymer ?
#
loop_
_entity_poly.entity_id
_entity_poly.type
_entity_poly.pdbx_seq_one_letter_code
_entity_poly.pdbx_strand_id
1 'polypeptide(L)'
;MSSLGRAFAVLRTGALLFRRSPRRIQSRKASWETETGPLYRECPVPSKKLRFDAEFLSASMWFWILWHFWHNPEAVIGHFPWPDASQWTDEELGIPPDDEE
;
A
#
# COMPACT_ATOMS: atom_id res chain seq x y z
N MET A 1 21.75 51.45 43.55
CA MET A 1 21.27 50.06 43.32
C MET A 1 20.68 49.98 41.90
N SER A 2 21.49 49.96 40.83
CA SER A 2 20.97 50.02 39.44
C SER A 2 21.83 49.28 38.40
N SER A 3 22.40 48.11 38.73
CA SER A 3 23.21 47.33 37.77
C SER A 3 22.60 45.98 37.37
N LEU A 4 21.55 45.49 38.04
CA LEU A 4 21.02 44.15 37.83
C LEU A 4 20.04 44.01 36.64
N GLY A 5 19.45 45.11 36.15
CA GLY A 5 18.43 45.06 35.08
C GLY A 5 18.98 44.87 33.66
N ARG A 6 20.22 45.31 33.38
CA ARG A 6 20.80 45.26 32.02
C ARG A 6 21.39 43.90 31.66
N ALA A 7 21.81 43.11 32.64
CA ALA A 7 22.35 41.76 32.42
C ALA A 7 21.29 40.76 31.92
N PHE A 8 20.05 40.87 32.42
CA PHE A 8 18.96 39.99 32.00
C PHE A 8 18.47 40.24 30.56
N ALA A 9 18.56 41.47 30.06
CA ALA A 9 18.16 41.82 28.70
C ALA A 9 19.12 41.24 27.64
N VAL A 10 20.42 41.19 27.95
CA VAL A 10 21.44 40.59 27.09
C VAL A 10 21.33 39.06 27.07
N LEU A 11 20.99 38.44 28.21
CA LEU A 11 20.74 37.01 28.29
C LEU A 11 19.50 36.57 27.48
N ARG A 12 18.42 37.37 27.48
CA ARG A 12 17.19 37.04 26.75
C ARG A 12 17.33 37.19 25.23
N THR A 13 18.12 38.16 24.75
CA THR A 13 18.42 38.33 23.32
C THR A 13 19.42 37.29 22.82
N GLY A 14 20.41 36.90 23.63
CA GLY A 14 21.33 35.80 23.32
C GLY A 14 20.66 34.42 23.20
N ALA A 15 19.68 34.13 24.05
CA ALA A 15 18.93 32.85 24.01
C ALA A 15 18.06 32.68 22.75
N LEU A 16 17.59 33.77 22.15
CA LEU A 16 16.79 33.72 20.90
C LEU A 16 17.65 33.38 19.67
N LEU A 17 18.94 33.71 19.69
CA LEU A 17 19.88 33.31 18.64
C LEU A 17 20.31 31.85 18.78
N PHE A 18 20.45 31.33 20.01
CA PHE A 18 20.75 29.91 20.24
C PHE A 18 19.59 28.97 19.85
N ARG A 19 18.34 29.44 19.91
CA ARG A 19 17.16 28.64 19.53
C ARG A 19 16.89 28.65 18.01
N ARG A 20 17.56 29.49 17.23
CA ARG A 20 17.58 29.42 15.76
C ARG A 20 18.73 28.51 15.33
N SER A 21 18.54 27.21 15.55
CA SER A 21 19.30 26.20 14.82
C SER A 21 19.16 26.49 13.31
N PRO A 22 20.24 26.40 12.51
CA PRO A 22 20.13 26.56 11.07
C PRO A 22 19.11 25.53 10.60
N ARG A 23 17.96 26.01 10.12
CA ARG A 23 16.90 25.17 9.58
C ARG A 23 17.55 24.45 8.41
N ARG A 24 18.00 23.21 8.62
CA ARG A 24 18.64 22.37 7.61
C ARG A 24 17.67 22.36 6.45
N ILE A 25 17.98 23.10 5.39
CA ILE A 25 17.19 23.11 4.17
C ILE A 25 17.37 21.68 3.66
N GLN A 26 16.43 20.81 4.00
CA GLN A 26 16.31 19.53 3.35
C GLN A 26 15.91 19.87 1.93
N SER A 27 16.92 20.05 1.06
CA SER A 27 16.73 19.98 -0.38
C SER A 27 16.13 18.61 -0.62
N ARG A 28 14.80 18.55 -0.73
CA ARG A 28 14.13 17.35 -1.20
C ARG A 28 14.70 17.13 -2.58
N LYS A 29 15.45 16.05 -2.77
CA LYS A 29 15.77 15.56 -4.10
C LYS A 29 14.45 15.09 -4.70
N ALA A 30 13.66 16.06 -5.16
CA ALA A 30 12.37 15.87 -5.81
C ALA A 30 12.65 15.62 -7.28
N SER A 31 13.38 14.55 -7.56
CA SER A 31 13.49 14.01 -8.89
C SER A 31 13.96 12.58 -8.74
N TRP A 32 13.21 11.66 -9.32
CA TRP A 32 13.71 10.34 -9.64
C TRP A 32 14.79 10.54 -10.71
N GLU A 33 15.98 10.93 -10.26
CA GLU A 33 17.13 11.11 -11.12
C GLU A 33 17.59 9.70 -11.48
N THR A 34 17.09 9.21 -12.62
CA THR A 34 17.70 8.06 -13.30
C THR A 34 19.18 8.37 -13.49
N GLU A 35 20.05 7.36 -13.39
CA GLU A 35 21.49 7.55 -13.65
C GLU A 35 21.75 8.21 -15.02
N THR A 36 20.82 8.03 -15.95
CA THR A 36 20.74 8.75 -17.22
C THR A 36 19.88 10.01 -17.02
N GLY A 37 20.46 11.19 -17.25
CA GLY A 37 19.76 12.49 -17.19
C GLY A 37 18.61 12.61 -18.21
N PRO A 38 18.04 13.81 -18.44
CA PRO A 38 16.89 13.95 -19.33
C PRO A 38 17.23 13.51 -20.78
N LEU A 39 16.44 12.59 -21.34
CA LEU A 39 16.51 12.17 -22.75
C LEU A 39 15.36 12.79 -23.54
N TYR A 40 15.58 13.08 -24.83
CA TYR A 40 14.56 13.64 -25.71
C TYR A 40 14.21 12.65 -26.83
N ARG A 41 12.91 12.31 -26.95
CA ARG A 41 12.36 11.38 -27.97
C ARG A 41 12.97 9.95 -27.96
N GLU A 42 13.71 9.61 -26.92
CA GLU A 42 14.29 8.28 -26.72
C GLU A 42 13.70 7.63 -25.46
N CYS A 43 13.66 6.29 -25.44
CA CYS A 43 13.21 5.56 -24.27
C CYS A 43 14.31 5.64 -23.18
N PRO A 44 13.98 6.07 -21.95
CA PRO A 44 14.97 6.11 -20.88
C PRO A 44 15.34 4.69 -20.46
N VAL A 45 16.63 4.46 -20.24
CA VAL A 45 17.11 3.17 -19.74
C VAL A 45 16.81 3.10 -18.23
N PRO A 46 16.00 2.14 -17.76
CA PRO A 46 15.73 2.00 -16.33
C PRO A 46 17.00 1.55 -15.60
N SER A 47 17.15 1.96 -14.34
CA SER A 47 18.24 1.45 -13.51
C SER A 47 18.10 -0.06 -13.31
N LYS A 48 19.22 -0.77 -13.22
CA LYS A 48 19.21 -2.24 -13.06
C LYS A 48 18.46 -2.69 -11.81
N LYS A 49 18.56 -1.89 -10.73
CA LYS A 49 17.85 -2.14 -9.47
C LYS A 49 16.35 -1.99 -9.62
N LEU A 50 15.89 -0.91 -10.26
CA LEU A 50 14.46 -0.70 -10.50
C LEU A 50 13.85 -1.86 -11.31
N ARG A 51 14.56 -2.30 -12.36
CA ARG A 51 14.11 -3.43 -13.17
C ARG A 51 14.00 -4.72 -12.34
N PHE A 52 15.02 -5.02 -11.54
CA PHE A 52 15.03 -6.20 -10.66
C PHE A 52 13.91 -6.14 -9.63
N ASP A 53 13.72 -5.00 -8.97
CA ASP A 53 12.67 -4.82 -7.95
C ASP A 53 11.27 -4.99 -8.56
N ALA A 54 11.06 -4.47 -9.78
CA ALA A 54 9.79 -4.63 -10.51
C ALA A 54 9.53 -6.10 -10.89
N GLU A 55 10.54 -6.80 -11.41
CA GLU A 55 10.46 -8.22 -11.75
C GLU A 55 10.21 -9.07 -10.49
N PHE A 56 10.90 -8.77 -9.38
CA PHE A 56 10.74 -9.45 -8.10
C PHE A 56 9.34 -9.25 -7.49
N LEU A 57 8.81 -8.02 -7.55
CA LEU A 57 7.48 -7.73 -7.04
C LEU A 57 6.40 -8.42 -7.90
N SER A 58 6.55 -8.41 -9.22
CA SER A 58 5.66 -9.12 -10.14
C SER A 58 5.68 -10.62 -9.88
N ALA A 59 6.87 -11.22 -9.73
CA ALA A 59 7.02 -12.63 -9.40
C ALA A 59 6.40 -12.96 -8.03
N SER A 60 6.62 -12.12 -7.02
CA SER A 60 6.05 -12.29 -5.68
C SER A 60 4.52 -12.24 -5.69
N MET A 61 3.94 -11.31 -6.45
CA MET A 61 2.49 -11.21 -6.64
C MET A 61 1.92 -12.49 -7.26
N TRP A 62 2.49 -12.95 -8.37
CA TRP A 62 2.01 -14.17 -9.05
C TRP A 62 2.24 -15.42 -8.21
N PHE A 63 3.39 -15.53 -7.55
CA PHE A 63 3.67 -16.61 -6.60
C PHE A 63 2.60 -16.64 -5.51
N TRP A 64 2.26 -15.49 -4.92
CA TRP A 64 1.23 -15.41 -3.88
C TRP A 64 -0.14 -15.88 -4.37
N ILE A 65 -0.55 -15.47 -5.57
CA ILE A 65 -1.84 -15.87 -6.18
C ILE A 65 -1.87 -17.39 -6.40
N LEU A 66 -0.84 -17.95 -7.04
CA LEU A 66 -0.79 -19.38 -7.33
C LEU A 66 -0.67 -20.23 -6.05
N TRP A 67 0.12 -19.76 -5.09
CA TRP A 67 0.26 -20.40 -3.78
C TRP A 67 -1.09 -20.40 -3.04
N HIS A 68 -1.81 -19.27 -3.01
CA HIS A 68 -3.13 -19.19 -2.38
C HIS A 68 -4.16 -20.05 -3.11
N PHE A 69 -4.13 -20.09 -4.43
CA PHE A 69 -5.04 -20.91 -5.22
C PHE A 69 -4.81 -22.41 -4.96
N TRP A 70 -3.56 -22.84 -4.76
CA TRP A 70 -3.26 -24.22 -4.40
C TRP A 70 -3.64 -24.57 -2.95
N HIS A 71 -3.36 -23.66 -2.01
CA HIS A 71 -3.61 -23.92 -0.58
C HIS A 71 -5.06 -23.71 -0.13
N ASN A 72 -5.80 -22.78 -0.75
CA ASN A 72 -7.19 -22.46 -0.41
C ASN A 72 -8.05 -22.33 -1.69
N PRO A 73 -8.19 -23.42 -2.49
CA PRO A 73 -8.99 -23.39 -3.72
C PRO A 73 -10.48 -23.15 -3.44
N GLU A 74 -10.94 -23.53 -2.26
CA GLU A 74 -12.32 -23.40 -1.78
C GLU A 74 -12.82 -21.95 -1.74
N ALA A 75 -11.95 -20.97 -1.49
CA ALA A 75 -12.32 -19.55 -1.48
C ALA A 75 -12.67 -19.03 -2.88
N VAL A 76 -12.20 -19.70 -3.95
CA VAL A 76 -12.45 -19.30 -5.34
C VAL A 76 -13.51 -20.17 -5.99
N ILE A 77 -13.49 -21.48 -5.74
CA ILE A 77 -14.38 -22.46 -6.37
C ILE A 77 -15.70 -22.61 -5.58
N GLY A 78 -15.70 -22.23 -4.30
CA GLY A 78 -16.81 -22.41 -3.38
C GLY A 78 -16.49 -23.49 -2.34
N HIS A 79 -16.83 -23.21 -1.09
CA HIS A 79 -16.64 -24.15 0.02
C HIS A 79 -17.68 -25.28 0.02
N PHE A 80 -18.88 -25.01 -0.53
CA PHE A 80 -20.00 -25.93 -0.51
C PHE A 80 -20.52 -26.20 -1.92
N PRO A 81 -20.89 -27.46 -2.23
CA PRO A 81 -21.56 -27.76 -3.48
C PRO A 81 -22.90 -27.04 -3.54
N TRP A 82 -23.24 -26.50 -4.70
CA TRP A 82 -24.54 -25.90 -4.92
C TRP A 82 -25.61 -26.99 -4.99
N PRO A 83 -26.66 -26.95 -4.16
CA PRO A 83 -27.71 -27.97 -4.18
C PRO A 83 -28.53 -27.87 -5.47
N ASP A 84 -28.88 -29.02 -6.03
CA ASP A 84 -29.82 -29.11 -7.15
C ASP A 84 -31.25 -29.04 -6.61
N ALA A 85 -31.96 -27.97 -6.94
CA ALA A 85 -33.31 -27.70 -6.45
C ALA A 85 -34.34 -28.74 -6.95
N SER A 86 -34.05 -29.44 -8.04
CA SER A 86 -34.95 -30.47 -8.61
C SER A 86 -34.89 -31.82 -7.88
N GLN A 87 -33.90 -32.01 -7.00
CA GLN A 87 -33.80 -33.22 -6.17
C GLN A 87 -34.57 -33.11 -4.85
N TRP A 88 -35.09 -31.93 -4.52
CA TRP A 88 -35.95 -31.76 -3.35
C TRP A 88 -37.30 -32.43 -3.61
N THR A 89 -37.71 -33.29 -2.68
CA THR A 89 -38.97 -34.02 -2.81
C THR A 89 -40.14 -33.07 -2.52
N ASP A 90 -41.27 -33.29 -3.19
CA ASP A 90 -42.48 -32.50 -2.99
C ASP A 90 -42.98 -32.57 -1.52
N GLU A 91 -42.66 -33.67 -0.81
CA GLU A 91 -42.90 -33.82 0.64
C GLU A 91 -42.07 -32.85 1.50
N GLU A 92 -40.80 -32.60 1.16
CA GLU A 92 -39.94 -31.63 1.86
C GLU A 92 -40.31 -30.18 1.50
N LEU A 93 -40.79 -29.97 0.27
CA LEU A 93 -41.28 -28.67 -0.22
C LEU A 93 -42.71 -28.36 0.24
N GLY A 94 -43.41 -29.33 0.83
CA GLY A 94 -44.80 -29.19 1.28
C GLY A 94 -45.77 -28.94 0.13
N ILE A 95 -45.45 -29.42 -1.08
CA ILE A 95 -46.31 -29.32 -2.25
C ILE A 95 -47.27 -30.51 -2.18
N PRO A 96 -48.57 -30.29 -1.92
CA PRO A 96 -49.54 -31.38 -1.94
C PRO A 96 -49.60 -32.00 -3.35
N PRO A 97 -49.78 -33.32 -3.48
CA PRO A 97 -50.05 -33.91 -4.78
C PRO A 97 -51.33 -33.30 -5.35
N ASP A 98 -51.27 -32.85 -6.60
CA ASP A 98 -52.44 -32.37 -7.34
C ASP A 98 -53.34 -33.57 -7.71
N ASP A 99 -54.00 -34.17 -6.71
CA ASP A 99 -55.04 -35.17 -6.92
C ASP A 99 -56.36 -34.45 -7.33
N GLU A 100 -56.46 -34.06 -8.60
CA GLU A 100 -57.72 -33.73 -9.28
C GLU A 100 -57.73 -34.30 -10.72
N GLU A 101 -58.04 -35.60 -10.88
CA GLU A 101 -59.05 -36.21 -11.80
C GLU A 101 -58.96 -37.75 -11.84
#